data_AF-A0A7G9ZAV3-F1
#
_entry.id   AF-A0A7G9ZAV3-F1
#
_cell.length_a   1.000
_cell.length_b   1.000
_cell.length_c   1.000
_cell.angle_alpha   90.00
_cell.angle_beta   90.00
_cell.angle_gamma   90.00
#
_symmetry.space_group_name_H-M   'P 1'
#
loop_
_entity.id
_entity.type
_entity.pdbx_description
1 polymer ?
#
loop_
_entity_poly.entity_id
_entity_poly.type
_entity_poly.pdbx_seq_one_letter_code
_entity_poly.pdbx_strand_id
1 'polypeptide(L)'
;MGCPKRCAYCFELHNEWIDTDEIKIKINTVEFVRNKISEQKQRDVILLDGYDCERAELKEELIRNALKVILEYRMPLLIQTKSDLVLRDLDILKQLNEKANFLHVAFSITDLNPSHHRMFETYTCAPRNRLKAMKTISKAGISTGLHLMPVLPYISDTQQELEHLFDEASKNGCQYIIYSPLRVAGSGSQRKKWFDTLKEYLPSLVEKYEKLYPYEKDAYKFGHVPHDSTYLKELSKKIAILGKKYGIDNNISRPKIDKKSITSNKQKSLSNFM
;
A
#
# COMPACT_ATOMS: atom_id res chain seq x y z
N MET A 1 -4.86 7.42 -13.40
CA MET A 1 -4.20 8.58 -12.77
C MET A 1 -5.29 9.39 -12.11
N GLY A 2 -5.14 9.71 -10.82
CA GLY A 2 -6.27 10.03 -9.93
C GLY A 2 -6.60 8.83 -9.04
N CYS A 3 -7.08 9.08 -7.82
CA CYS A 3 -7.47 8.05 -6.85
C CYS A 3 -8.76 8.50 -6.13
N PRO A 4 -9.88 7.76 -6.23
CA PRO A 4 -11.16 8.17 -5.63
C PRO A 4 -11.14 8.11 -4.09
N LYS A 5 -10.08 7.56 -3.49
CA LYS A 5 -10.00 7.28 -2.05
C LYS A 5 -9.77 8.52 -1.18
N ARG A 6 -9.13 9.55 -1.73
CA ARG A 6 -8.91 10.86 -1.09
C ARG A 6 -8.39 10.83 0.35
N CYS A 7 -7.52 9.87 0.68
CA CYS A 7 -6.97 9.76 2.03
C CYS A 7 -6.32 11.09 2.47
N ALA A 8 -6.56 11.52 3.70
CA ALA A 8 -6.08 12.81 4.22
C ALA A 8 -4.55 12.95 4.18
N TYR A 9 -3.85 11.82 4.31
CA TYR A 9 -2.39 11.74 4.33
C TYR A 9 -1.76 11.44 2.95
N CYS A 10 -2.55 11.33 1.88
CA CYS A 10 -2.09 10.79 0.59
C CYS A 10 -0.88 11.57 0.05
N PHE A 11 0.26 10.89 -0.10
CA PHE A 11 1.50 11.52 -0.53
C PHE A 11 1.43 12.03 -1.98
N GLU A 12 0.51 11.48 -2.79
CA GLU A 12 0.28 11.88 -4.18
C GLU A 12 -0.45 13.22 -4.32
N LEU A 13 -0.95 13.81 -3.22
CA LEU A 13 -1.64 15.11 -3.28
C LEU A 13 -0.75 16.26 -3.76
N HIS A 14 0.57 16.08 -3.81
CA HIS A 14 1.48 17.02 -4.47
C HIS A 14 1.22 17.15 -5.98
N ASN A 15 0.52 16.19 -6.59
CA ASN A 15 0.05 16.24 -7.97
C ASN A 15 -1.36 16.83 -8.02
N GLU A 16 -1.54 17.93 -8.75
CA GLU A 16 -2.81 18.68 -8.83
C GLU A 16 -3.98 17.83 -9.36
N TRP A 17 -3.69 16.81 -10.18
CA TRP A 17 -4.68 15.90 -10.77
C TRP A 17 -5.14 14.77 -9.84
N ILE A 18 -4.62 14.67 -8.61
CA ILE A 18 -4.96 13.57 -7.69
C ILE A 18 -6.21 13.88 -6.88
N ASP A 19 -6.42 15.14 -6.48
CA ASP A 19 -7.55 15.56 -5.64
C ASP A 19 -8.68 16.18 -6.48
N THR A 20 -8.98 15.59 -7.64
CA THR A 20 -10.08 16.00 -8.52
C THR A 20 -11.18 14.93 -8.53
N ASP A 21 -12.35 15.30 -9.04
CA ASP A 21 -13.44 14.35 -9.30
C ASP A 21 -13.20 13.48 -10.55
N GLU A 22 -12.10 13.73 -11.27
CA GLU A 22 -11.76 13.07 -12.53
C GLU A 22 -10.74 11.95 -12.32
N ILE A 23 -11.02 10.76 -12.85
CA ILE A 23 -10.07 9.66 -12.91
C ILE A 23 -9.69 9.44 -14.38
N LYS A 24 -8.40 9.58 -14.69
CA LYS A 24 -7.86 9.29 -16.02
C LYS A 24 -7.52 7.82 -16.13
N ILE A 25 -8.18 7.11 -17.05
CA ILE A 25 -7.97 5.69 -17.30
C ILE A 25 -7.04 5.51 -18.49
N LYS A 26 -6.04 4.64 -18.36
CA LYS A 26 -5.10 4.31 -19.45
C LYS A 26 -5.62 3.06 -20.17
N ILE A 27 -6.46 3.25 -21.17
CA ILE A 27 -7.15 2.14 -21.86
C ILE A 27 -6.19 1.15 -22.53
N ASN A 28 -4.98 1.60 -22.91
CA ASN A 28 -3.93 0.76 -23.49
C ASN A 28 -3.09 0.00 -22.44
N THR A 29 -3.49 -0.02 -21.16
CA THR A 29 -2.73 -0.67 -20.07
C THR A 29 -2.39 -2.13 -20.38
N VAL A 30 -3.31 -2.90 -20.94
CA VAL A 30 -3.09 -4.34 -21.21
C VAL A 30 -2.02 -4.54 -22.28
N GLU A 31 -2.10 -3.80 -23.37
CA GLU A 31 -1.10 -3.83 -24.45
C GLU A 31 0.26 -3.34 -23.95
N PHE A 32 0.27 -2.24 -23.19
CA PHE A 32 1.49 -1.70 -22.60
C PHE A 32 2.18 -2.71 -21.68
N VAL A 33 1.42 -3.40 -20.82
CA VAL A 33 1.94 -4.45 -19.92
C VAL A 33 2.53 -5.60 -20.73
N ARG A 34 1.83 -6.07 -21.78
CA ARG A 34 2.34 -7.13 -22.66
C ARG A 34 3.65 -6.74 -23.32
N ASN A 35 3.69 -5.57 -23.94
CA ASN A 35 4.90 -5.09 -24.62
C ASN A 35 6.06 -4.97 -23.62
N LYS A 36 5.83 -4.36 -22.46
CA LYS A 36 6.87 -4.20 -21.43
C LYS A 36 7.38 -5.51 -20.86
N ILE A 37 6.52 -6.50 -20.62
CA ILE A 37 6.94 -7.82 -20.15
C ILE A 37 7.71 -8.56 -21.25
N SER A 38 7.28 -8.46 -22.51
CA SER A 38 7.96 -9.12 -23.64
C SER A 38 9.37 -8.58 -23.91
N GLU A 39 9.59 -7.29 -23.65
CA GLU A 39 10.90 -6.63 -23.75
C GLU A 39 11.84 -6.95 -22.56
N GLN A 40 11.30 -7.44 -21.45
CA GLN A 40 12.10 -7.70 -20.25
C GLN A 40 12.96 -8.96 -20.41
N LYS A 41 14.27 -8.76 -20.25
CA LYS A 41 15.26 -9.84 -20.22
C LYS A 41 15.31 -10.57 -18.88
N GLN A 42 14.70 -10.02 -17.83
CA GLN A 42 14.74 -10.52 -16.45
C GLN A 42 13.33 -10.62 -15.89
N ARG A 43 13.11 -11.59 -14.99
CA ARG A 43 11.84 -11.76 -14.28
C ARG A 43 11.83 -10.91 -13.01
N ASP A 44 11.72 -9.59 -13.20
CA ASP A 44 11.54 -8.65 -12.08
C ASP A 44 10.15 -8.81 -11.44
N VAL A 45 10.04 -8.45 -10.16
CA VAL A 45 8.75 -8.42 -9.47
C VAL A 45 7.94 -7.23 -9.96
N ILE A 46 6.74 -7.51 -10.47
CA ILE A 46 5.77 -6.49 -10.81
C ILE A 46 5.08 -6.05 -9.52
N LEU A 47 5.10 -4.75 -9.23
CA LEU A 47 4.25 -4.15 -8.22
C LEU A 47 2.96 -3.68 -8.89
N LEU A 48 1.83 -4.20 -8.43
CA LEU A 48 0.51 -3.84 -8.92
C LEU A 48 -0.24 -3.08 -7.84
N ASP A 49 -0.61 -1.85 -8.19
CA ASP A 49 -1.44 -0.95 -7.40
C ASP A 49 -2.49 -0.33 -8.33
N GLY A 50 -3.77 -0.54 -8.02
CA GLY A 50 -4.85 -0.08 -8.91
C GLY A 50 -6.25 -0.57 -8.59
N TYR A 51 -6.39 -1.62 -7.75
CA TYR A 51 -7.69 -2.09 -7.29
C TYR A 51 -8.49 -1.03 -6.53
N ASP A 52 -7.82 0.03 -6.06
CA ASP A 52 -8.40 1.15 -5.33
C ASP A 52 -9.24 2.10 -6.22
N CYS A 53 -9.34 1.82 -7.52
CA CYS A 53 -10.23 2.49 -8.47
C CYS A 53 -11.40 1.57 -8.88
N GLU A 54 -12.15 1.04 -7.91
CA GLU A 54 -13.07 -0.08 -8.10
C GLU A 54 -14.10 0.15 -9.20
N ARG A 55 -14.72 1.33 -9.25
CA ARG A 55 -15.73 1.64 -10.27
C ARG A 55 -15.16 1.58 -11.69
N ALA A 56 -13.95 2.09 -11.88
CA ALA A 56 -13.27 2.03 -13.17
C ALA A 56 -12.87 0.59 -13.51
N GLU A 57 -12.31 -0.13 -12.54
CA GLU A 57 -11.84 -1.51 -12.76
C GLU A 57 -12.99 -2.51 -12.94
N LEU A 58 -14.16 -2.29 -12.33
CA LEU A 58 -15.36 -3.10 -12.56
C LEU A 58 -15.93 -2.93 -13.97
N LYS A 59 -15.68 -1.77 -14.61
CA LYS A 59 -16.17 -1.46 -15.95
C LYS A 59 -15.17 -1.86 -17.04
N GLU A 60 -13.91 -1.49 -16.85
CA GLU A 60 -12.88 -1.58 -17.90
C GLU A 60 -12.05 -2.88 -17.79
N GLU A 61 -12.08 -3.56 -16.64
CA GLU A 61 -11.37 -4.82 -16.37
C GLU A 61 -9.87 -4.80 -16.76
N LEU A 62 -9.22 -3.64 -16.64
CA LEU A 62 -7.83 -3.47 -17.09
C LEU A 62 -6.86 -4.28 -16.24
N ILE A 63 -7.06 -4.32 -14.92
CA ILE A 63 -6.24 -5.11 -14.01
C ILE A 63 -6.48 -6.59 -14.24
N ARG A 64 -7.74 -7.02 -14.33
CA ARG A 64 -8.07 -8.43 -14.61
C ARG A 64 -7.41 -8.91 -15.91
N ASN A 65 -7.46 -8.10 -16.98
CA ASN A 65 -6.83 -8.46 -18.25
C ASN A 65 -5.30 -8.36 -18.20
N ALA A 66 -4.73 -7.40 -17.47
CA ALA A 66 -3.28 -7.35 -17.22
C ALA A 66 -2.81 -8.58 -16.43
N LEU A 67 -3.59 -9.08 -15.47
CA LEU A 67 -3.28 -10.31 -14.74
C LEU A 67 -3.20 -11.54 -15.65
N LYS A 68 -4.05 -11.62 -16.69
CA LYS A 68 -3.97 -12.70 -17.70
C LYS A 68 -2.63 -12.65 -18.45
N VAL A 69 -2.16 -11.47 -18.81
CA VAL A 69 -0.84 -11.28 -19.44
C VAL A 69 0.28 -11.66 -18.45
N ILE A 70 0.22 -11.19 -17.21
CA ILE A 70 1.18 -11.53 -16.16
C ILE A 70 1.25 -13.06 -15.94
N LEU A 71 0.10 -13.74 -15.97
CA LEU A 71 -0.01 -15.20 -15.89
C LEU A 71 0.61 -15.92 -17.09
N GLU A 72 0.36 -15.43 -18.31
CA GLU A 72 0.93 -15.98 -19.55
C GLU A 72 2.47 -16.04 -19.48
N TYR A 73 3.09 -14.95 -19.05
CA TYR A 73 4.56 -14.86 -18.89
C TYR A 73 5.06 -15.42 -17.54
N ARG A 74 4.14 -15.75 -16.63
CA ARG A 74 4.40 -16.26 -15.27
C ARG A 74 5.27 -15.31 -14.45
N MET A 75 4.96 -14.02 -14.52
CA MET A 75 5.78 -12.99 -13.88
C MET A 75 5.55 -12.97 -12.35
N PRO A 76 6.62 -12.82 -11.54
CA PRO A 76 6.49 -12.56 -10.11
C PRO A 76 5.64 -11.31 -9.84
N LEU A 77 4.73 -11.39 -8.88
CA LEU A 77 3.76 -10.32 -8.63
C LEU A 77 3.62 -10.00 -7.13
N LEU A 78 3.65 -8.71 -6.81
CA LEU A 78 3.24 -8.16 -5.52
C LEU A 78 2.05 -7.22 -5.77
N ILE A 79 0.90 -7.53 -5.20
CA ILE A 79 -0.28 -6.66 -5.20
C ILE A 79 -0.30 -5.89 -3.90
N GLN A 80 -0.61 -4.60 -3.95
CA GLN A 80 -0.99 -3.82 -2.77
C GLN A 80 -2.32 -3.11 -3.03
N THR A 81 -3.19 -3.06 -2.02
CA THR A 81 -4.53 -2.44 -2.18
C THR A 81 -5.17 -2.06 -0.84
N LYS A 82 -6.06 -1.06 -0.87
CA LYS A 82 -7.06 -0.74 0.16
C LYS A 82 -8.46 -1.28 -0.17
N SER A 83 -8.59 -2.16 -1.16
CA SER A 83 -9.85 -2.70 -1.67
C SER A 83 -9.95 -4.21 -1.47
N ASP A 84 -11.18 -4.71 -1.36
CA ASP A 84 -11.51 -6.14 -1.42
C ASP A 84 -11.83 -6.61 -2.85
N LEU A 85 -11.82 -5.73 -3.86
CA LEU A 85 -12.06 -6.08 -5.27
C LEU A 85 -11.08 -7.13 -5.81
N VAL A 86 -9.88 -7.24 -5.22
CA VAL A 86 -8.91 -8.29 -5.54
C VAL A 86 -9.48 -9.71 -5.44
N LEU A 87 -10.53 -9.92 -4.63
CA LEU A 87 -11.21 -11.21 -4.51
C LEU A 87 -11.90 -11.66 -5.81
N ARG A 88 -12.32 -10.72 -6.67
CA ARG A 88 -12.91 -11.02 -7.99
C ARG A 88 -11.96 -11.84 -8.84
N ASP A 89 -10.66 -11.55 -8.75
CA ASP A 89 -9.63 -12.11 -9.62
C ASP A 89 -8.91 -13.32 -8.99
N LEU A 90 -9.46 -13.89 -7.92
CA LEU A 90 -8.90 -15.03 -7.20
C LEU A 90 -8.70 -16.26 -8.09
N ASP A 91 -9.52 -16.43 -9.12
CA ASP A 91 -9.40 -17.49 -10.13
C ASP A 91 -8.07 -17.41 -10.91
N ILE A 92 -7.65 -16.19 -11.29
CA ILE A 92 -6.39 -15.93 -11.99
C ILE A 92 -5.23 -15.98 -11.01
N LEU A 93 -5.40 -15.40 -9.81
CA LEU A 93 -4.36 -15.35 -8.79
C LEU A 93 -3.95 -16.75 -8.30
N LYS A 94 -4.90 -17.70 -8.17
CA LYS A 94 -4.58 -19.10 -7.84
C LYS A 94 -3.67 -19.74 -8.91
N GLN A 95 -4.02 -19.58 -10.18
CA GLN A 95 -3.20 -20.10 -11.29
C GLN A 95 -1.83 -19.43 -11.34
N LEU A 96 -1.75 -18.13 -11.02
CA LEU A 96 -0.48 -17.41 -10.98
C LEU A 96 0.40 -17.90 -9.83
N ASN A 97 -0.19 -18.12 -8.65
CA ASN A 97 0.52 -18.65 -7.48
C ASN A 97 1.21 -19.99 -7.79
N GLU A 98 0.51 -20.87 -8.51
CA GLU A 98 1.03 -22.18 -8.93
C GLU A 98 2.17 -22.07 -9.96
N LYS A 99 2.19 -21.04 -10.80
CA LYS A 99 3.07 -20.95 -11.98
C LYS A 99 4.24 -19.99 -11.85
N ALA A 100 4.10 -18.90 -11.11
CA ALA A 100 5.08 -17.81 -11.05
C ALA A 100 6.08 -17.91 -9.88
N ASN A 101 5.87 -18.86 -8.95
CA ASN A 101 6.69 -19.09 -7.75
C ASN A 101 6.84 -17.87 -6.80
N PHE A 102 6.13 -16.77 -7.07
CA PHE A 102 6.11 -15.57 -6.24
C PHE A 102 4.84 -14.76 -6.50
N LEU A 103 3.87 -14.90 -5.59
CA LEU A 103 2.69 -14.05 -5.53
C LEU A 103 2.45 -13.64 -4.08
N HIS A 104 2.41 -12.33 -3.86
CA HIS A 104 2.03 -11.75 -2.58
C HIS A 104 0.89 -10.76 -2.77
N VAL A 105 -0.08 -10.79 -1.86
CA VAL A 105 -1.18 -9.80 -1.80
C VAL A 105 -1.13 -9.10 -0.46
N ALA A 106 -0.74 -7.83 -0.49
CA ALA A 106 -0.70 -6.98 0.68
C ALA A 106 -1.92 -6.09 0.77
N PHE A 107 -2.45 -5.96 1.99
CA PHE A 107 -3.53 -5.04 2.28
C PHE A 107 -2.99 -3.86 3.07
N SER A 108 -3.23 -2.65 2.59
CA SER A 108 -2.92 -1.44 3.34
C SER A 108 -3.96 -1.26 4.44
N ILE A 109 -3.53 -1.28 5.70
CA ILE A 109 -4.39 -1.05 6.87
C ILE A 109 -3.61 -0.19 7.86
N THR A 110 -4.09 1.03 8.13
CA THR A 110 -3.46 1.97 9.08
C THR A 110 -3.78 1.60 10.53
N ASP A 111 -5.05 1.31 10.82
CA ASP A 111 -5.53 0.76 12.09
C ASP A 111 -6.91 0.10 11.88
N LEU A 112 -7.54 -0.34 12.96
CA LEU A 112 -8.87 -0.96 12.94
C LEU A 112 -9.93 -0.09 13.62
N ASN A 113 -9.62 1.17 13.92
CA ASN A 113 -10.51 2.08 14.61
C ASN A 113 -11.48 2.74 13.61
N PRO A 114 -12.80 2.48 13.70
CA PRO A 114 -13.76 3.02 12.73
C PRO A 114 -13.81 4.55 12.71
N SER A 115 -13.48 5.21 13.81
CA SER A 115 -13.41 6.68 13.86
C SER A 115 -12.22 7.18 13.04
N HIS A 116 -11.04 6.55 13.17
CA HIS A 116 -9.86 6.92 12.37
C HIS A 116 -10.11 6.71 10.87
N HIS A 117 -10.76 5.59 10.49
CA HIS A 117 -11.16 5.36 9.10
C HIS A 117 -12.07 6.47 8.56
N ARG A 118 -13.09 6.90 9.33
CA ARG A 118 -13.97 8.01 8.93
C ARG A 118 -13.24 9.35 8.79
N MET A 119 -12.21 9.59 9.58
CA MET A 119 -11.43 10.84 9.56
C MET A 119 -10.39 10.87 8.44
N PHE A 120 -9.71 9.75 8.16
CA PHE A 120 -8.51 9.76 7.31
C PHE A 120 -8.66 8.99 5.99
N GLU A 121 -9.60 8.05 5.89
CA GLU A 121 -9.71 7.10 4.77
C GLU A 121 -11.17 6.87 4.31
N THR A 122 -12.07 7.84 4.48
CA THR A 122 -13.52 7.68 4.39
C THR A 122 -14.02 6.93 3.13
N TYR A 123 -13.40 7.17 1.97
CA TYR A 123 -13.83 6.62 0.67
C TYR A 123 -13.17 5.28 0.29
N THR A 124 -12.43 4.68 1.23
CA THR A 124 -11.79 3.38 1.05
C THR A 124 -12.66 2.24 1.58
N CYS A 125 -12.40 1.01 1.12
CA CYS A 125 -13.01 -0.17 1.72
C CYS A 125 -12.63 -0.23 3.21
N ALA A 126 -13.58 -0.56 4.10
CA ALA A 126 -13.33 -0.56 5.54
C ALA A 126 -12.19 -1.53 5.92
N PRO A 127 -11.33 -1.20 6.89
CA PRO A 127 -10.22 -2.05 7.32
C PRO A 127 -10.63 -3.50 7.65
N ARG A 128 -11.79 -3.69 8.29
CA ARG A 128 -12.37 -5.00 8.60
C ARG A 128 -12.67 -5.83 7.35
N ASN A 129 -13.07 -5.21 6.24
CA ASN A 129 -13.32 -5.91 4.97
C ASN A 129 -12.00 -6.29 4.30
N ARG A 130 -10.97 -5.43 4.39
CA ARG A 130 -9.61 -5.76 3.93
C ARG A 130 -9.04 -6.98 4.67
N LEU A 131 -9.25 -7.09 5.99
CA LEU A 131 -8.88 -8.29 6.77
C LEU A 131 -9.64 -9.55 6.31
N LYS A 132 -10.95 -9.44 6.04
CA LYS A 132 -11.73 -10.57 5.50
C LYS A 132 -11.21 -11.01 4.12
N ALA A 133 -10.85 -10.05 3.27
CA ALA A 133 -10.23 -10.35 1.98
C ALA A 133 -8.88 -11.05 2.15
N MET A 134 -8.02 -10.55 3.05
CA MET A 134 -6.77 -11.19 3.43
C MET A 134 -6.97 -12.65 3.84
N LYS A 135 -7.95 -12.93 4.70
CA LYS A 135 -8.29 -14.30 5.12
C LYS A 135 -8.69 -15.20 3.96
N THR A 136 -9.49 -14.69 3.03
CA THR A 136 -9.92 -15.46 1.85
C THR A 136 -8.75 -15.76 0.92
N ILE A 137 -7.87 -14.78 0.66
CA ILE A 137 -6.66 -14.95 -0.15
C ILE A 137 -5.69 -15.92 0.53
N SER A 138 -5.45 -15.78 1.83
CA SER A 138 -4.57 -16.65 2.61
C SER A 138 -5.07 -18.12 2.60
N LYS A 139 -6.38 -18.34 2.77
CA LYS A 139 -7.02 -19.67 2.64
C LYS A 139 -6.87 -20.29 1.24
N ALA A 140 -6.63 -19.49 0.21
CA ALA A 140 -6.34 -19.98 -1.13
C ALA A 140 -4.85 -20.37 -1.31
N GLY A 141 -4.04 -20.32 -0.26
CA GLY A 141 -2.62 -20.67 -0.30
C GLY A 141 -1.73 -19.55 -0.87
N ILE A 142 -2.26 -18.35 -1.05
CA ILE A 142 -1.50 -17.19 -1.54
C ILE A 142 -0.91 -16.45 -0.34
N SER A 143 0.36 -16.06 -0.42
CA SER A 143 1.00 -15.29 0.65
C SER A 143 0.35 -13.92 0.81
N THR A 144 0.05 -13.52 2.04
CA THR A 144 -0.54 -12.21 2.33
C THR A 144 0.27 -11.44 3.35
N GLY A 145 0.20 -10.12 3.26
CA GLY A 145 0.90 -9.23 4.17
C GLY A 145 0.12 -7.98 4.51
N LEU A 146 0.61 -7.29 5.53
CA LEU A 146 0.11 -6.01 5.99
C LEU A 146 1.04 -4.89 5.49
N HIS A 147 0.48 -3.93 4.77
CA HIS A 147 1.18 -2.67 4.45
C HIS A 147 0.71 -1.59 5.44
N LEU A 148 1.43 -1.45 6.56
CA LEU A 148 1.19 -0.43 7.57
C LEU A 148 1.92 0.87 7.18
N MET A 149 1.45 1.49 6.11
CA MET A 149 2.02 2.72 5.56
C MET A 149 0.88 3.65 5.12
N PRO A 150 0.55 4.69 5.92
CA PRO A 150 1.34 5.22 7.02
C PRO A 150 1.03 4.58 8.40
N VAL A 151 2.02 4.61 9.28
CA VAL A 151 1.83 4.69 10.75
C VAL A 151 1.61 6.16 11.13
N LEU A 152 0.49 6.48 11.76
CA LEU A 152 0.11 7.83 12.20
C LEU A 152 0.57 8.08 13.65
N PRO A 153 1.53 8.99 13.91
CA PRO A 153 2.04 9.26 15.25
C PRO A 153 0.94 9.69 16.24
N TYR A 154 0.94 9.12 17.44
CA TYR A 154 -0.06 9.32 18.50
C TYR A 154 -1.49 8.86 18.17
N ILE A 155 -1.71 8.26 17.00
CA ILE A 155 -3.03 7.85 16.51
C ILE A 155 -3.04 6.33 16.30
N SER A 156 -2.29 5.84 15.32
CA SER A 156 -2.24 4.42 14.96
C SER A 156 -1.04 3.68 15.53
N ASP A 157 -0.11 4.38 16.19
CA ASP A 157 1.14 3.85 16.76
C ASP A 157 1.07 3.63 18.28
N THR A 158 -0.12 3.79 18.87
CA THR A 158 -0.36 3.45 20.28
C THR A 158 -0.19 1.95 20.48
N GLN A 159 0.23 1.54 21.69
CA GLN A 159 0.39 0.11 21.98
C GLN A 159 -0.90 -0.66 21.72
N GLN A 160 -2.05 -0.11 22.12
CA GLN A 160 -3.35 -0.75 21.97
C GLN A 160 -3.74 -0.93 20.50
N GLU A 161 -3.60 0.11 19.66
CA GLU A 161 -3.99 0.03 18.26
C GLU A 161 -3.08 -0.90 17.46
N LEU A 162 -1.76 -0.84 17.70
CA LEU A 162 -0.81 -1.76 17.05
C LEU A 162 -1.05 -3.21 17.50
N GLU A 163 -1.23 -3.46 18.79
CA GLU A 163 -1.45 -4.82 19.29
C GLU A 163 -2.75 -5.43 18.76
N HIS A 164 -3.83 -4.64 18.72
CA HIS A 164 -5.09 -5.06 18.12
C HIS A 164 -4.97 -5.33 16.61
N LEU A 165 -4.24 -4.48 15.87
CA LEU A 165 -4.00 -4.70 14.44
C LEU A 165 -3.19 -5.97 14.17
N PHE A 166 -2.12 -6.21 14.92
CA PHE A 166 -1.26 -7.39 14.73
C PHE A 166 -2.00 -8.69 15.06
N ASP A 167 -2.76 -8.72 16.16
CA ASP A 167 -3.59 -9.87 16.55
C ASP A 167 -4.61 -10.22 15.46
N GLU A 168 -5.38 -9.23 15.00
CA GLU A 168 -6.39 -9.44 13.97
C GLU A 168 -5.75 -9.77 12.60
N ALA A 169 -4.64 -9.16 12.23
CA ALA A 169 -3.93 -9.48 11.00
C ALA A 169 -3.41 -10.93 11.01
N SER A 170 -2.80 -11.37 12.11
CA SER A 170 -2.32 -12.75 12.29
C SER A 170 -3.46 -13.77 12.15
N LYS A 171 -4.60 -13.53 12.83
CA LYS A 171 -5.82 -14.36 12.73
C LYS A 171 -6.42 -14.43 11.32
N ASN A 172 -6.14 -13.45 10.47
CA ASN A 172 -6.58 -13.40 9.08
C ASN A 172 -5.50 -13.86 8.09
N GLY A 173 -4.40 -14.44 8.58
CA GLY A 173 -3.39 -15.11 7.74
C GLY A 173 -2.31 -14.19 7.19
N CYS A 174 -2.10 -13.02 7.81
CA CYS A 174 -0.97 -12.15 7.54
C CYS A 174 0.35 -12.87 7.89
N GLN A 175 1.30 -12.89 6.95
CA GLN A 175 2.60 -13.53 7.13
C GLN A 175 3.73 -12.53 7.34
N TYR A 176 3.60 -11.32 6.78
CA TYR A 176 4.63 -10.29 6.87
C TYR A 176 4.02 -8.89 6.98
N ILE A 177 4.83 -7.95 7.48
CA ILE A 177 4.50 -6.53 7.52
C ILE A 177 5.57 -5.71 6.81
N ILE A 178 5.12 -4.73 6.02
CA ILE A 178 5.95 -3.62 5.56
C ILE A 178 5.34 -2.35 6.13
N TYR A 179 6.13 -1.54 6.82
CA TYR A 179 5.65 -0.32 7.46
C TYR A 179 6.48 0.89 7.09
N SER A 180 5.83 2.06 7.14
CA SER A 180 6.50 3.35 7.07
C SER A 180 5.72 4.33 7.94
N PRO A 181 6.37 5.17 8.77
CA PRO A 181 5.70 6.28 9.40
C PRO A 181 5.13 7.24 8.35
N LEU A 182 4.11 7.99 8.77
CA LEU A 182 3.53 9.06 7.99
C LEU A 182 4.63 9.97 7.45
N ARG A 183 4.51 10.27 6.15
CA ARG A 183 5.27 11.31 5.49
C ARG A 183 4.41 12.55 5.36
N VAL A 184 4.95 13.70 5.71
CA VAL A 184 4.28 15.00 5.53
C VAL A 184 5.19 15.90 4.72
N ALA A 185 4.64 16.56 3.71
CA ALA A 185 5.33 17.56 2.93
C ALA A 185 5.65 18.78 3.81
N GLY A 186 6.79 19.43 3.60
CA GLY A 186 7.13 20.66 4.32
C GLY A 186 6.19 21.81 3.98
N SER A 187 5.59 21.80 2.79
CA SER A 187 4.62 22.78 2.29
C SER A 187 3.66 22.13 1.27
N GLY A 188 2.67 22.87 0.78
CA GLY A 188 1.78 22.43 -0.30
C GLY A 188 0.49 21.73 0.13
N SER A 189 -0.23 21.21 -0.87
CA SER A 189 -1.58 20.62 -0.76
C SER A 189 -1.66 19.44 0.21
N GLN A 190 -0.69 18.52 0.14
CA GLN A 190 -0.65 17.36 1.04
C GLN A 190 -0.57 17.77 2.50
N ARG A 191 0.34 18.70 2.82
CA ARG A 191 0.48 19.25 4.18
C ARG A 191 -0.79 19.95 4.62
N LYS A 192 -1.32 20.84 3.76
CA LYS A 192 -2.53 21.60 4.06
C LYS A 192 -3.69 20.66 4.41
N LYS A 193 -3.97 19.67 3.56
CA LYS A 193 -5.05 18.70 3.79
C LYS A 193 -4.86 17.94 5.09
N TRP A 194 -3.65 17.45 5.36
CA TRP A 194 -3.34 16.73 6.59
C TRP A 194 -3.57 17.59 7.85
N PHE A 195 -3.02 18.81 7.89
CA PHE A 195 -3.16 19.68 9.06
C PHE A 195 -4.57 20.26 9.23
N ASP A 196 -5.30 20.51 8.14
CA ASP A 196 -6.71 20.92 8.22
C ASP A 196 -7.56 19.77 8.80
N THR A 197 -7.32 18.54 8.36
CA THR A 197 -7.96 17.34 8.92
C THR A 197 -7.63 17.18 10.41
N LEU A 198 -6.36 17.37 10.81
CA LEU A 198 -5.99 17.32 12.23
C LEU A 198 -6.68 18.42 13.05
N LYS A 199 -6.78 19.66 12.55
CA LYS A 199 -7.48 20.74 13.25
C LYS A 199 -8.96 20.44 13.45
N GLU A 200 -9.61 19.86 12.43
CA GLU A 200 -11.03 19.52 12.46
C GLU A 200 -11.32 18.41 13.47
N TYR A 201 -10.53 17.33 13.43
CA TYR A 201 -10.86 16.10 14.15
C TYR A 201 -10.06 15.85 15.43
N LEU A 202 -8.80 16.29 15.48
CA LEU A 202 -7.85 16.02 16.57
C LEU A 202 -7.02 17.28 16.92
N PRO A 203 -7.66 18.41 17.28
CA PRO A 203 -6.97 19.69 17.44
C PRO A 203 -5.85 19.66 18.49
N SER A 204 -5.97 18.80 19.51
CA SER A 204 -4.95 18.62 20.55
C SER A 204 -3.64 17.99 20.05
N LEU A 205 -3.62 17.40 18.86
CA LEU A 205 -2.43 16.82 18.26
C LEU A 205 -1.68 17.78 17.33
N VAL A 206 -2.29 18.91 16.93
CA VAL A 206 -1.71 19.83 15.94
C VAL A 206 -0.31 20.28 16.33
N GLU A 207 -0.13 20.79 17.56
CA GLU A 207 1.18 21.26 18.04
C GLU A 207 2.24 20.14 18.05
N LYS A 208 1.85 18.91 18.41
CA LYS A 208 2.76 17.76 18.39
C LYS A 208 3.18 17.42 16.96
N TYR A 209 2.26 17.49 16.01
CA TYR A 209 2.55 17.25 14.60
C TYR A 209 3.38 18.37 13.97
N GLU A 210 3.20 19.63 14.36
CA GLU A 210 4.05 20.73 13.89
C GLU A 210 5.51 20.56 14.34
N LYS A 211 5.72 20.03 15.55
CA LYS A 211 7.07 19.68 16.05
C LYS A 211 7.68 18.50 15.30
N LEU A 212 6.89 17.46 15.02
CA LEU A 212 7.38 16.27 14.28
C LEU A 212 7.62 16.54 12.79
N TYR A 213 6.83 17.45 12.21
CA TYR A 213 6.82 17.78 10.79
C TYR A 213 6.85 19.30 10.62
N PRO A 214 8.01 19.95 10.83
CA PRO A 214 8.12 21.41 10.72
C PRO A 214 7.74 21.90 9.31
N TYR A 215 7.28 23.14 9.24
CA TYR A 215 7.02 23.78 7.94
C TYR A 215 8.35 24.11 7.27
N GLU A 216 8.47 23.73 6.01
CA GLU A 216 9.67 23.93 5.20
C GLU A 216 9.24 24.29 3.78
N LYS A 217 9.47 25.54 3.36
CA LYS A 217 8.98 26.09 2.10
C LYS A 217 9.44 25.26 0.89
N ASP A 218 10.73 24.92 0.86
CA ASP A 218 11.41 24.26 -0.26
C ASP A 218 11.69 22.76 -0.02
N ALA A 219 10.85 22.11 0.80
CA ALA A 219 10.99 20.70 1.14
C ALA A 219 10.66 19.76 -0.02
N TYR A 220 11.11 18.51 0.13
CA TYR A 220 10.80 17.43 -0.78
C TYR A 220 9.29 17.20 -0.90
N LYS A 221 8.76 17.20 -2.12
CA LYS A 221 7.31 17.20 -2.41
C LYS A 221 6.57 15.95 -1.92
N PHE A 222 7.26 14.81 -1.80
CA PHE A 222 6.70 13.55 -1.28
C PHE A 222 6.72 13.45 0.25
N GLY A 223 7.25 14.49 0.92
CA GLY A 223 7.33 14.59 2.37
C GLY A 223 8.44 13.79 3.03
N HIS A 224 8.72 14.16 4.27
CA HIS A 224 9.68 13.51 5.15
C HIS A 224 8.95 12.70 6.22
N VAL A 225 9.59 11.63 6.67
CA VAL A 225 9.23 10.95 7.92
C VAL A 225 9.60 11.86 9.10
N PRO A 226 9.10 11.63 10.34
CA PRO A 226 9.52 12.40 11.49
C PRO A 226 11.04 12.52 11.60
N HIS A 227 11.55 13.75 11.78
CA HIS A 227 12.99 13.99 11.96
C HIS A 227 13.53 13.41 13.26
N ASP A 228 12.66 13.11 14.23
CA ASP A 228 13.00 12.48 15.49
C ASP A 228 13.45 11.02 15.29
N SER A 229 14.76 10.79 15.31
CA SER A 229 15.34 9.46 15.22
C SER A 229 14.99 8.54 16.39
N THR A 230 14.64 9.10 17.56
CA THR A 230 14.19 8.33 18.72
C THR A 230 12.82 7.75 18.44
N TYR A 231 11.89 8.55 17.94
CA TYR A 231 10.57 8.09 17.50
C TYR A 231 10.69 6.93 16.49
N LEU A 232 11.54 7.07 15.46
CA LEU A 232 11.72 6.02 14.44
C LEU A 232 12.27 4.71 15.03
N LYS A 233 13.22 4.80 15.96
CA LYS A 233 13.78 3.64 16.66
C LYS A 233 12.73 2.95 17.53
N GLU A 234 11.96 3.70 18.29
CA GLU A 234 10.92 3.15 19.16
C GLU A 234 9.78 2.52 18.37
N LEU A 235 9.36 3.14 17.25
CA LEU A 235 8.40 2.53 16.34
C LEU A 235 8.92 1.20 15.79
N SER A 236 10.16 1.17 15.31
CA SER A 236 10.77 -0.06 14.80
C SER A 236 10.84 -1.19 15.85
N LYS A 237 11.19 -0.85 17.09
CA LYS A 237 11.18 -1.79 18.22
C LYS A 237 9.79 -2.34 18.50
N LYS A 238 8.76 -1.47 18.57
CA LYS A 238 7.36 -1.90 18.78
C LYS A 238 6.92 -2.90 17.72
N ILE A 239 7.17 -2.57 16.44
CA ILE A 239 6.82 -3.43 15.31
C ILE A 239 7.57 -4.77 15.39
N ALA A 240 8.86 -4.78 15.73
CA ALA A 240 9.62 -6.02 15.89
C ALA A 240 9.13 -6.91 17.04
N ILE A 241 8.80 -6.31 18.19
CA ILE A 241 8.25 -7.04 19.34
C ILE A 241 6.90 -7.67 18.98
N LEU A 242 6.00 -6.89 18.37
CA LEU A 242 4.69 -7.38 17.97
C LEU A 242 4.78 -8.42 16.84
N GLY A 243 5.65 -8.21 15.85
CA GLY A 243 5.91 -9.19 14.79
C GLY A 243 6.32 -10.54 15.36
N LYS A 244 7.28 -10.54 16.30
CA LYS A 244 7.68 -11.77 17.02
C LYS A 244 6.53 -12.39 17.83
N LYS A 245 5.74 -11.56 18.53
CA LYS A 245 4.62 -12.02 19.37
C LYS A 245 3.52 -12.70 18.56
N TYR A 246 3.21 -12.17 17.38
CA TYR A 246 2.08 -12.61 16.56
C TYR A 246 2.48 -13.46 15.34
N GLY A 247 3.77 -13.81 15.20
CA GLY A 247 4.28 -14.64 14.11
C GLY A 247 4.22 -13.95 12.74
N ILE A 248 4.41 -12.62 12.71
CA ILE A 248 4.41 -11.81 11.49
C ILE A 248 5.85 -11.36 11.22
N ASP A 249 6.39 -11.72 10.07
CA ASP A 249 7.74 -11.35 9.66
C ASP A 249 7.85 -9.87 9.30
N ASN A 250 8.97 -9.25 9.65
CA ASN A 250 9.25 -7.85 9.28
C ASN A 250 9.81 -7.69 7.86
N ASN A 251 9.80 -8.75 7.05
CA ASN A 251 10.31 -8.76 5.68
C ASN A 251 9.43 -9.64 4.79
N ILE A 252 9.23 -9.22 3.55
CA ILE A 252 8.67 -10.08 2.51
C ILE A 252 9.71 -11.13 2.09
N SER A 253 9.29 -12.37 1.87
CA SER A 253 10.18 -13.37 1.28
C SER A 253 10.71 -12.87 -0.07
N ARG A 254 11.95 -13.24 -0.42
CA ARG A 254 12.51 -12.87 -1.73
C ARG A 254 12.02 -13.83 -2.82
N PRO A 255 11.74 -13.35 -4.03
CA PRO A 255 11.44 -14.22 -5.15
C PRO A 255 12.62 -15.16 -5.41
N LYS A 256 12.33 -16.45 -5.62
CA LYS A 256 13.33 -17.42 -6.06
C LYS A 256 13.58 -17.22 -7.56
N ILE A 257 14.35 -16.18 -7.88
CA ILE A 257 14.78 -15.90 -9.26
C ILE A 257 16.05 -16.72 -9.52
N ASP A 258 16.13 -17.39 -10.67
CA ASP A 258 17.35 -18.08 -11.09
C ASP A 258 18.50 -17.05 -11.16
N LYS A 259 19.55 -17.28 -10.37
CA LYS A 259 20.66 -16.32 -10.20
C LYS A 259 21.36 -15.99 -11.53
N LYS A 260 21.24 -16.85 -12.55
CA LYS A 260 21.79 -16.60 -13.90
C LYS A 260 21.07 -15.47 -14.66
N SER A 261 19.86 -15.07 -14.24
CA SER A 261 19.07 -14.05 -14.94
C SER A 261 19.09 -12.66 -14.29
N ILE A 262 19.80 -12.45 -13.18
CA ILE A 262 19.82 -11.16 -12.47
C ILE A 262 21.07 -10.39 -12.87
N THR A 263 20.94 -9.32 -13.65
CA THR A 263 22.08 -8.43 -13.97
C THR A 263 22.00 -7.04 -13.33
N SER A 264 20.86 -6.63 -12.76
CA SER A 264 20.80 -5.39 -11.95
C SER A 264 19.56 -5.28 -11.05
N ASN A 265 19.74 -4.80 -9.82
CA ASN A 265 18.66 -4.40 -8.90
C ASN A 265 18.24 -2.94 -9.17
N LYS A 266 17.39 -2.68 -10.17
CA LYS A 266 16.83 -1.35 -10.42
C LYS A 266 15.31 -1.38 -10.32
N GLN A 267 14.74 -0.64 -9.36
CA GLN A 267 13.30 -0.38 -9.29
C GLN A 267 12.89 0.45 -10.52
N LYS A 268 12.08 -0.11 -11.41
CA LYS A 268 11.52 0.61 -12.57
C LYS A 268 10.07 0.95 -12.28
N SER A 269 9.76 2.22 -12.03
CA SER A 269 8.38 2.67 -11.93
C SER A 269 7.75 2.76 -13.32
N LEU A 270 6.53 2.25 -13.49
CA LEU A 270 5.75 2.41 -14.73
C LEU A 270 5.37 3.87 -15.00
N SER A 271 5.43 4.74 -13.98
CA SER A 271 5.21 6.19 -14.12
C SER A 271 6.35 6.91 -14.85
N ASN A 272 7.54 6.30 -14.96
CA ASN A 272 8.73 6.96 -15.53
C ASN A 272 8.84 6.79 -17.05
N PHE A 273 7.84 6.18 -17.69
CA PHE A 273 7.84 5.84 -19.12
C PHE A 273 6.64 6.43 -19.88
N MET A 274 5.97 7.43 -19.29
CA MET A 274 4.87 8.19 -19.87
C MET A 274 5.11 9.68 -19.62
#